data_AF-A0A8C4TM57-F1
#
_entry.id   AF-A0A8C4TM57-F1
#
_cell.length_a   1.000
_cell.length_b   1.000
_cell.length_c   1.000
_cell.angle_alpha   90.00
_cell.angle_beta   90.00
_cell.angle_gamma   90.00
#
_symmetry.space_group_name_H-M   'P 1'
#
loop_
_entity.id
_entity.type
_entity.pdbx_description
1 polymer ?
#
loop_
_entity_poly.entity_id
_entity_poly.type
_entity_poly.pdbx_seq_one_letter_code
_entity_poly.pdbx_strand_id
1 'polypeptide(L)'
;MTKVKVGKEDSSSVEFVERRRAALERYLQRVVNHPSLLQDPDVRDFLEKEELPRAVGTQTLSGAGFLKMINRATEAVNKMTIKMNESDIWFEEKLQEVESEEQQLRKLHVVVETLVNHRKELSSNTAIFAKSVAMLGSAEDNTALSRALSQLAELEDKIEHLYQEQAGNDFFILGELLSDYIRLLSAVRGSFDQRMKTWQRWQDAQNILQKKRENEAKLLWANKPDKLQQAKDEIAEWDSKVSQYERDFERISATVRKEVLRFEKEKNKDFKSQLVKYLETLLHLQQQVSCALLRCTIRSV
;
A
#
# COMPACT_ATOMS: atom_id res chain seq x y z
N MET A 1 -7.36 -15.51 13.23
CA MET A 1 -8.18 -15.71 12.02
C MET A 1 -9.50 -16.32 12.44
N THR A 2 -10.54 -15.52 12.53
CA THR A 2 -11.91 -16.02 12.57
C THR A 2 -12.19 -16.58 11.19
N LYS A 3 -12.44 -17.89 11.13
CA LYS A 3 -12.87 -18.59 9.92
C LYS A 3 -14.24 -18.02 9.55
N VAL A 4 -14.28 -16.97 8.75
CA VAL A 4 -15.54 -16.42 8.24
C VAL A 4 -16.12 -17.50 7.34
N LYS A 5 -17.18 -18.14 7.83
CA LYS A 5 -17.98 -19.08 7.08
C LYS A 5 -18.84 -18.24 6.15
N VAL A 6 -18.33 -18.02 4.94
CA VAL A 6 -18.95 -17.17 3.91
C VAL A 6 -20.22 -17.87 3.41
N GLY A 7 -21.38 -17.27 3.68
CA GLY A 7 -22.64 -17.61 3.06
C GLY A 7 -22.62 -17.21 1.58
N LYS A 8 -23.27 -18.01 0.74
CA LYS A 8 -23.08 -18.01 -0.72
C LYS A 8 -23.68 -16.79 -1.45
N GLU A 9 -24.33 -15.84 -0.77
CA GLU A 9 -25.06 -14.72 -1.39
C GLU A 9 -25.04 -13.42 -0.56
N ASP A 10 -23.88 -13.03 -0.01
CA ASP A 10 -23.73 -11.68 0.54
C ASP A 10 -23.07 -10.76 -0.50
N SER A 11 -23.68 -9.62 -0.82
CA SER A 11 -23.08 -8.59 -1.70
C SER A 11 -21.68 -8.15 -1.25
N SER A 12 -21.42 -8.24 0.06
CA SER A 12 -20.10 -8.02 0.68
C SER A 12 -19.02 -9.04 0.24
N SER A 13 -19.42 -10.25 -0.15
CA SER A 13 -18.51 -11.28 -0.66
C SER A 13 -18.00 -10.96 -2.07
N VAL A 14 -18.86 -10.40 -2.92
CA VAL A 14 -18.51 -9.99 -4.28
C VAL A 14 -17.58 -8.79 -4.26
N GLU A 15 -17.90 -7.76 -3.46
CA GLU A 15 -17.06 -6.56 -3.30
C GLU A 15 -15.67 -6.94 -2.76
N PHE A 16 -15.60 -7.87 -1.80
CA PHE A 16 -14.32 -8.39 -1.30
C PHE A 16 -13.50 -9.12 -2.37
N VAL A 17 -14.14 -10.01 -3.14
CA VAL A 17 -13.46 -10.78 -4.20
C VAL A 17 -12.94 -9.85 -5.28
N GLU A 18 -13.73 -8.89 -5.76
CA GLU A 18 -13.31 -7.93 -6.78
C GLU A 18 -12.19 -7.03 -6.29
N ARG A 19 -12.28 -6.53 -5.05
CA ARG A 19 -11.19 -5.77 -4.42
C ARG A 19 -9.90 -6.58 -4.39
N ARG A 20 -9.99 -7.85 -3.99
CA ARG A 20 -8.82 -8.73 -3.93
C ARG A 20 -8.25 -9.02 -5.32
N ARG A 21 -9.11 -9.28 -6.31
CA ARG A 21 -8.72 -9.50 -7.71
C ARG A 21 -7.94 -8.28 -8.25
N ALA A 22 -8.49 -7.08 -8.09
CA ALA A 22 -7.86 -5.84 -8.55
C ALA A 22 -6.54 -5.53 -7.82
N ALA A 23 -6.44 -5.83 -6.52
CA ALA A 23 -5.19 -5.69 -5.78
C ALA A 23 -4.11 -6.67 -6.26
N LEU A 24 -4.48 -7.94 -6.50
CA LEU A 24 -3.56 -8.96 -7.02
C LEU A 24 -3.11 -8.63 -8.44
N GLU A 25 -4.02 -8.15 -9.29
CA GLU A 25 -3.71 -7.72 -10.65
C GLU A 25 -2.67 -6.59 -10.66
N ARG A 26 -2.90 -5.52 -9.87
CA ARG A 26 -1.94 -4.42 -9.72
C ARG A 26 -0.59 -4.90 -9.17
N TYR A 27 -0.61 -5.77 -8.17
CA TYR A 27 0.61 -6.36 -7.61
C TYR A 27 1.40 -7.12 -8.68
N LEU A 28 0.75 -8.05 -9.38
CA LEU A 28 1.38 -8.86 -10.42
C LEU A 28 1.90 -7.99 -11.55
N GLN A 29 1.12 -7.01 -12.03
CA GLN A 29 1.55 -6.06 -13.04
C GLN A 29 2.83 -5.31 -12.61
N ARG A 30 2.94 -4.87 -11.36
CA ARG A 30 4.16 -4.21 -10.87
C ARG A 30 5.36 -5.15 -10.80
N VAL A 31 5.16 -6.40 -10.38
CA VAL A 31 6.21 -7.42 -10.34
C VAL A 31 6.74 -7.69 -11.74
N VAL A 32 5.85 -7.96 -12.70
CA VAL A 32 6.27 -8.30 -14.07
C VAL A 32 6.83 -7.10 -14.85
N ASN A 33 6.39 -5.87 -14.54
CA ASN A 33 6.95 -4.65 -15.14
C ASN A 33 8.26 -4.21 -14.49
N HIS A 34 8.73 -4.89 -13.44
CA HIS A 34 9.99 -4.57 -12.78
C HIS A 34 11.14 -5.38 -13.40
N PRO A 35 12.19 -4.73 -13.95
CA PRO A 35 13.28 -5.42 -14.64
C PRO A 35 13.95 -6.51 -13.82
N SER A 36 14.24 -6.25 -12.53
CA SER A 36 14.84 -7.23 -11.63
C SER A 36 13.87 -8.31 -11.13
N LEU A 37 12.62 -7.96 -10.76
CA LEU A 37 11.68 -8.93 -10.17
C LEU A 37 11.15 -9.92 -11.20
N LEU A 38 10.97 -9.51 -12.46
CA LEU A 38 10.57 -10.43 -13.53
C LEU A 38 11.61 -11.54 -13.77
N GLN A 39 12.88 -11.27 -13.50
CA GLN A 39 13.97 -12.24 -13.68
C GLN A 39 14.05 -13.24 -12.52
N ASP A 40 13.29 -13.04 -11.45
CA ASP A 40 13.30 -13.93 -10.29
C ASP A 40 12.73 -15.32 -10.68
N PRO A 41 13.47 -16.41 -10.42
CA PRO A 41 13.04 -17.76 -10.76
C PRO A 41 11.69 -18.13 -10.12
N ASP A 42 11.43 -17.70 -8.88
CA ASP A 42 10.20 -18.02 -8.17
C ASP A 42 9.00 -17.29 -8.80
N VAL A 43 9.20 -16.05 -9.28
CA VAL A 43 8.16 -15.30 -10.00
C VAL A 43 7.81 -15.99 -11.32
N ARG A 44 8.83 -16.42 -12.08
CA ARG A 44 8.62 -17.12 -13.34
C ARG A 44 7.95 -18.46 -13.13
N ASP A 45 8.44 -19.25 -12.18
CA ASP A 45 7.83 -20.52 -11.79
C ASP A 45 6.37 -20.34 -11.33
N PHE A 46 6.08 -19.28 -10.57
CA PHE A 46 4.73 -18.98 -10.12
C PHE A 46 3.76 -18.67 -11.27
N LEU A 47 4.24 -18.05 -12.34
CA LEU A 47 3.44 -17.67 -13.50
C LEU A 47 3.35 -18.76 -14.59
N GLU A 48 4.40 -19.57 -14.74
CA GLU A 48 4.56 -20.51 -15.86
C GLU A 48 4.17 -21.95 -15.49
N LYS A 49 4.18 -22.35 -14.21
CA LYS A 49 3.86 -23.73 -13.80
C LYS A 49 2.35 -23.95 -13.64
N GLU A 50 1.85 -25.05 -14.20
CA GLU A 50 0.46 -25.50 -14.02
C GLU A 50 0.17 -25.96 -12.59
N GLU A 51 1.14 -26.60 -11.94
CA GLU A 51 1.05 -27.04 -10.55
C GLU A 51 2.09 -26.32 -9.68
N LEU A 52 1.61 -25.49 -8.75
CA LEU A 52 2.46 -24.82 -7.80
C LEU A 52 2.87 -25.77 -6.66
N PRO A 53 4.13 -25.74 -6.19
CA PRO A 53 4.54 -26.53 -5.05
C PRO A 53 3.68 -26.20 -3.84
N ARG A 54 3.27 -27.24 -3.09
CA ARG A 54 2.42 -27.09 -1.91
C ARG A 54 3.08 -26.11 -0.95
N ALA A 55 2.39 -25.01 -0.63
CA ALA A 55 2.96 -23.95 0.19
C ALA A 55 3.35 -24.49 1.58
N VAL A 56 4.65 -24.59 1.85
CA VAL A 56 5.21 -25.03 3.13
C VAL A 56 5.45 -23.79 3.98
N GLY A 57 4.91 -23.73 5.21
CA GLY A 57 5.19 -22.63 6.14
C GLY A 57 4.29 -21.39 6.04
N THR A 58 3.21 -21.39 5.24
CA THR A 58 2.23 -20.27 5.16
C THR A 58 1.46 -19.98 6.45
N GLN A 59 1.62 -20.81 7.49
CA GLN A 59 1.04 -20.59 8.81
C GLN A 59 1.70 -19.41 9.57
N THR A 60 2.91 -18.98 9.20
CA THR A 60 3.57 -17.83 9.84
C THR A 60 3.10 -16.47 9.30
N LEU A 61 2.49 -16.45 8.09
CA LEU A 61 1.95 -15.25 7.43
C LEU A 61 0.46 -14.99 7.76
N SER A 62 -0.19 -15.90 8.48
CA SER A 62 -1.61 -15.81 8.82
C SER A 62 -1.85 -14.99 10.09
N GLY A 63 -2.17 -13.71 9.94
CA GLY A 63 -2.92 -12.84 10.87
C GLY A 63 -2.32 -12.54 12.26
N ALA A 64 -1.89 -13.55 13.01
CA ALA A 64 -1.31 -13.41 14.36
C ALA A 64 0.23 -13.32 14.34
N GLY A 65 0.89 -13.95 13.37
CA GLY A 65 2.34 -13.83 13.17
C GLY A 65 2.75 -12.46 12.60
N PHE A 66 1.94 -11.93 11.68
CA PHE A 66 2.14 -10.61 11.07
C PHE A 66 1.87 -9.47 12.06
N LEU A 67 0.79 -9.54 12.85
CA LEU A 67 0.54 -8.58 13.95
C LEU A 67 1.61 -8.66 15.06
N LYS A 68 2.12 -9.85 15.37
CA LYS A 68 3.26 -9.99 16.30
C LYS A 68 4.58 -9.50 15.70
N MET A 69 4.77 -9.59 14.39
CA MET A 69 5.96 -9.08 13.70
C MET A 69 5.90 -7.54 13.57
N ILE A 70 4.72 -6.98 13.30
CA ILE A 70 4.47 -5.53 13.32
C ILE A 70 4.62 -5.00 14.75
N ASN A 71 4.01 -5.64 15.75
CA ASN A 71 4.18 -5.20 17.14
C ASN A 71 5.61 -5.40 17.65
N ARG A 72 6.36 -6.41 17.18
CA ARG A 72 7.80 -6.54 17.46
C ARG A 72 8.65 -5.51 16.71
N ALA A 73 8.27 -5.08 15.52
CA ALA A 73 8.89 -3.95 14.84
C ALA A 73 8.61 -2.65 15.61
N THR A 74 7.38 -2.44 16.09
CA THR A 74 7.00 -1.30 16.94
C THR A 74 7.69 -1.32 18.31
N GLU A 75 7.89 -2.49 18.94
CA GLU A 75 8.66 -2.64 20.18
C GLU A 75 10.18 -2.52 19.96
N ALA A 76 10.70 -2.92 18.80
CA ALA A 76 12.11 -2.74 18.44
C ALA A 76 12.46 -1.29 18.05
N VAL A 77 11.46 -0.50 17.65
CA VAL A 77 11.61 0.95 17.42
C VAL A 77 11.81 1.71 18.74
N ASN A 78 11.45 1.13 19.90
CA ASN A 78 11.64 1.78 21.20
C ASN A 78 13.01 1.56 21.86
N LYS A 79 14.01 0.97 21.18
CA LYS A 79 15.37 0.87 21.74
C LYS A 79 16.52 0.70 20.73
N MET A 80 16.46 1.38 19.59
CA MET A 80 17.66 1.69 18.81
C MET A 80 18.04 3.16 19.00
N THR A 81 18.52 3.50 20.20
CA THR A 81 19.07 4.83 20.53
C THR A 81 20.49 5.03 19.97
N ILE A 82 20.91 4.20 19.01
CA ILE A 82 22.12 4.46 18.23
C ILE A 82 21.66 5.32 17.06
N LYS A 83 21.70 6.64 17.26
CA LYS A 83 21.52 7.62 16.18
C LYS A 83 22.60 7.30 15.14
N MET A 84 22.21 6.73 14.01
CA MET A 84 23.11 6.67 12.87
C MET A 84 23.53 8.09 12.59
N ASN A 85 24.83 8.34 12.61
CA ASN A 85 25.34 9.59 12.07
C ASN A 85 25.25 9.41 10.55
N GLU A 86 24.03 9.59 10.02
CA GLU A 86 23.73 9.47 8.60
C GLU A 86 24.62 10.48 7.89
N SER A 87 25.69 9.98 7.28
CA SER A 87 26.62 10.81 6.51
C SER A 87 26.03 11.21 5.17
N ASP A 88 24.99 10.50 4.71
CA ASP A 88 24.32 10.77 3.44
C ASP A 88 22.99 11.51 3.67
N ILE A 89 23.07 12.84 3.62
CA ILE A 89 21.96 13.80 3.73
C ILE A 89 20.77 13.39 2.86
N TRP A 90 21.02 12.79 1.69
CA TRP A 90 19.97 12.34 0.79
C TRP A 90 19.04 11.32 1.44
N PHE A 91 19.56 10.34 2.20
CA PHE A 91 18.71 9.32 2.83
C PHE A 91 17.86 9.90 3.95
N GLU A 92 18.39 10.84 4.74
CA GLU A 92 17.64 11.50 5.81
C GLU A 92 16.51 12.37 5.24
N GLU A 93 16.82 13.23 4.27
CA GLU A 93 15.82 14.06 3.58
C GLU A 93 14.75 13.20 2.90
N LYS A 94 15.17 12.13 2.20
CA LYS A 94 14.24 11.27 1.47
C LYS A 94 13.35 10.45 2.39
N LEU A 95 13.86 9.98 3.53
CA LEU A 95 13.05 9.29 4.52
C LEU A 95 11.96 10.22 5.07
N GLN A 96 12.33 11.45 5.44
CA GLN A 96 11.36 12.45 5.91
C GLN A 96 10.30 12.78 4.85
N GLU A 97 10.70 12.92 3.59
CA GLU A 97 9.78 13.14 2.48
C GLU A 97 8.78 11.99 2.32
N VAL A 98 9.26 10.73 2.31
CA VAL A 98 8.43 9.52 2.22
C VAL A 98 7.46 9.42 3.39
N GLU A 99 7.91 9.72 4.62
CA GLU A 99 7.07 9.69 5.82
C GLU A 99 5.97 10.77 5.80
N SER A 100 6.33 11.97 5.36
CA SER A 100 5.39 13.08 5.17
C SER A 100 4.34 12.75 4.12
N GLU A 101 4.76 12.24 2.96
CA GLU A 101 3.86 11.82 1.87
C GLU A 101 2.91 10.71 2.34
N GLU A 102 3.43 9.68 3.03
CA GLU A 102 2.61 8.59 3.57
C GLU A 102 1.53 9.13 4.52
N GLN A 103 1.89 10.05 5.43
CA GLN A 103 0.95 10.64 6.37
C GLN A 103 -0.13 11.46 5.65
N GLN A 104 0.23 12.22 4.62
CA GLN A 104 -0.72 12.99 3.82
C GLN A 104 -1.67 12.09 3.04
N LEU A 105 -1.16 11.03 2.40
CA LEU A 105 -2.00 10.07 1.67
C LEU A 105 -2.94 9.30 2.60
N ARG A 106 -2.51 8.95 3.82
CA ARG A 106 -3.40 8.34 4.83
C ARG A 106 -4.56 9.25 5.20
N LYS A 107 -4.30 10.55 5.41
CA LYS A 107 -5.36 11.54 5.68
C LYS A 107 -6.32 11.65 4.50
N LEU A 108 -5.80 11.74 3.28
CA LEU A 108 -6.59 11.81 2.06
C LEU A 108 -7.46 10.55 1.87
N HIS A 109 -6.90 9.37 2.11
CA HIS A 109 -7.62 8.10 2.01
C HIS A 109 -8.84 8.06 2.96
N VAL A 110 -8.68 8.50 4.21
CA VAL A 110 -9.81 8.55 5.18
C VAL A 110 -10.91 9.50 4.70
N VAL A 111 -10.55 10.64 4.11
CA VAL A 111 -11.53 11.58 3.55
C VAL A 111 -12.25 10.95 2.34
N VAL A 112 -11.54 10.21 1.49
CA VAL A 112 -12.12 9.49 0.35
C VAL A 112 -13.03 8.36 0.80
N GLU A 113 -12.66 7.60 1.84
CA GLU A 113 -13.55 6.58 2.43
C GLU A 113 -14.85 7.20 2.95
N THR A 114 -14.74 8.37 3.59
CA THR A 114 -15.91 9.13 4.06
C THR A 114 -16.77 9.59 2.87
N LEU A 115 -16.16 10.09 1.80
CA LEU A 115 -16.85 10.47 0.56
C LEU A 115 -17.62 9.30 -0.07
N VAL A 116 -16.99 8.12 -0.15
CA VAL A 116 -17.62 6.90 -0.66
C VAL A 116 -18.86 6.56 0.17
N ASN A 117 -18.76 6.58 1.51
CA ASN A 117 -19.87 6.28 2.40
C ASN A 117 -21.03 7.26 2.23
N HIS A 118 -20.75 8.57 2.22
CA HIS A 118 -21.77 9.58 1.98
C HIS A 118 -22.44 9.42 0.60
N ARG A 119 -21.70 8.98 -0.44
CA ARG A 119 -22.25 8.71 -1.77
C ARG A 119 -23.21 7.50 -1.75
N LYS A 120 -22.82 6.42 -1.06
CA LYS A 120 -23.66 5.23 -0.87
C LYS A 120 -24.94 5.58 -0.08
N GLU A 121 -24.83 6.40 0.96
CA GLU A 121 -25.98 6.90 1.73
C GLU A 121 -26.90 7.78 0.87
N LEU A 122 -26.33 8.68 0.04
CA LEU A 122 -27.10 9.49 -0.89
C LEU A 122 -27.89 8.61 -1.87
N SER A 123 -27.25 7.60 -2.47
CA SER A 123 -27.92 6.62 -3.33
C SER A 123 -29.10 5.95 -2.62
N SER A 124 -28.83 5.39 -1.43
CA SER A 124 -29.86 4.72 -0.63
C SER A 124 -31.06 5.63 -0.31
N ASN A 125 -30.80 6.89 0.06
CA ASN A 125 -31.86 7.86 0.35
C ASN A 125 -32.64 8.25 -0.91
N THR A 126 -31.97 8.40 -2.05
CA THR A 126 -32.61 8.65 -3.34
C THR A 126 -33.50 7.47 -3.76
N ALA A 127 -33.07 6.22 -3.53
CA ALA A 127 -33.88 5.03 -3.78
C ALA A 127 -35.19 5.05 -2.97
N ILE A 128 -35.09 5.38 -1.68
CA ILE A 128 -36.25 5.49 -0.78
C ILE A 128 -37.18 6.62 -1.24
N PHE A 129 -36.62 7.75 -1.66
CA PHE A 129 -37.38 8.87 -2.20
C PHE A 129 -38.13 8.48 -3.48
N ALA A 130 -37.45 7.89 -4.46
CA ALA A 130 -38.05 7.41 -5.71
C ALA A 130 -39.24 6.48 -5.44
N LYS A 131 -39.06 5.50 -4.55
CA LYS A 131 -40.13 4.57 -4.15
C LYS A 131 -41.30 5.28 -3.48
N SER A 132 -41.03 6.23 -2.60
CA SER A 132 -42.06 6.99 -1.89
C SER A 132 -42.89 7.87 -2.84
N VAL A 133 -42.22 8.51 -3.81
CA VAL A 133 -42.86 9.30 -4.87
C VAL A 133 -43.71 8.42 -5.77
N ALA A 134 -43.24 7.21 -6.13
CA ALA A 134 -44.02 6.25 -6.91
C ALA A 134 -45.30 5.82 -6.17
N MET A 135 -45.19 5.54 -4.86
CA MET A 135 -46.36 5.23 -4.01
C MET A 135 -47.34 6.39 -3.96
N LEU A 136 -46.86 7.63 -3.80
CA LEU A 136 -47.71 8.82 -3.82
C LEU A 136 -48.42 8.98 -5.16
N GLY A 137 -47.69 8.79 -6.28
CA GLY A 137 -48.27 8.82 -7.62
C GLY A 137 -49.37 7.77 -7.83
N SER A 138 -49.25 6.59 -7.21
CA SER A 138 -50.26 5.54 -7.28
C SER A 138 -51.53 5.82 -6.46
N ALA A 139 -51.42 6.65 -5.43
CA ALA A 139 -52.54 7.04 -4.56
C ALA A 139 -53.25 8.32 -5.03
N GLU A 140 -52.71 8.99 -6.04
CA GLU A 140 -53.22 10.28 -6.53
C GLU A 140 -54.35 10.09 -7.56
N ASP A 141 -55.50 10.70 -7.29
CA ASP A 141 -56.67 10.63 -8.17
C ASP A 141 -56.51 11.50 -9.42
N ASN A 142 -55.78 12.61 -9.32
CA ASN A 142 -55.52 13.46 -10.48
C ASN A 142 -54.54 12.78 -11.43
N THR A 143 -55.04 12.33 -12.58
CA THR A 143 -54.25 11.59 -13.57
C THR A 143 -53.02 12.35 -14.07
N ALA A 144 -53.08 13.69 -14.20
CA ALA A 144 -51.93 14.47 -14.65
C ALA A 144 -50.85 14.52 -13.57
N LEU A 145 -51.23 14.73 -12.31
CA LEU A 145 -50.30 14.73 -11.17
C LEU A 145 -49.71 13.34 -10.91
N SER A 146 -50.54 12.29 -10.95
CA SER A 146 -50.10 10.88 -10.84
C SER A 146 -49.01 10.54 -11.88
N ARG A 147 -49.19 10.96 -13.14
CA ARG A 147 -48.18 10.78 -14.19
C ARG A 147 -46.90 11.58 -13.91
N ALA A 148 -47.02 12.83 -13.46
CA ALA A 148 -45.85 13.65 -13.13
C ALA A 148 -45.03 13.03 -11.98
N LEU A 149 -45.69 12.55 -10.93
CA LEU A 149 -45.05 11.84 -9.82
C LEU A 149 -44.38 10.54 -10.28
N SER A 150 -45.03 9.76 -11.15
CA SER A 150 -44.43 8.54 -11.70
C SER A 150 -43.16 8.85 -12.52
N GLN A 151 -43.17 9.92 -13.32
CA GLN A 151 -41.99 10.36 -14.06
C GLN A 151 -40.87 10.86 -13.15
N LEU A 152 -41.21 11.55 -12.06
CA LEU A 152 -40.23 11.96 -11.05
C LEU A 152 -39.62 10.74 -10.35
N ALA A 153 -40.42 9.74 -9.99
CA ALA A 153 -39.91 8.51 -9.40
C ALA A 153 -38.94 7.77 -10.34
N GLU A 154 -39.27 7.64 -11.63
CA GLU A 154 -38.37 7.06 -12.64
C GLU A 154 -37.08 7.87 -12.84
N LEU A 155 -37.15 9.20 -12.70
CA LEU A 155 -35.97 10.06 -12.77
C LEU A 155 -35.05 9.81 -11.57
N GLU A 156 -35.62 9.80 -10.36
CA GLU A 156 -34.88 9.60 -9.13
C GLU A 156 -34.26 8.19 -9.09
N ASP A 157 -34.96 7.17 -9.60
CA ASP A 157 -34.40 5.82 -9.77
C ASP A 157 -33.16 5.84 -10.69
N LYS A 158 -33.20 6.60 -11.80
CA LYS A 158 -32.01 6.76 -12.67
C LYS A 158 -30.87 7.52 -11.98
N ILE A 159 -31.19 8.58 -11.23
CA ILE A 159 -30.18 9.36 -10.49
C ILE A 159 -29.53 8.51 -9.41
N GLU A 160 -30.30 7.68 -8.73
CA GLU A 160 -29.81 6.71 -7.76
C GLU A 160 -28.74 5.79 -8.36
N HIS A 161 -29.03 5.16 -9.51
CA HIS A 161 -28.06 4.29 -10.17
C HIS A 161 -26.76 5.02 -10.51
N LEU A 162 -26.83 6.29 -10.92
CA LEU A 162 -25.65 7.11 -11.19
C LEU A 162 -24.84 7.41 -9.91
N TYR A 163 -25.50 7.64 -8.77
CA TYR A 163 -24.83 7.80 -7.48
C TYR A 163 -24.17 6.50 -7.02
N GLN A 164 -24.82 5.36 -7.21
CA GLN A 164 -24.25 4.05 -6.91
C GLN A 164 -23.00 3.78 -7.77
N GLU A 165 -23.05 4.11 -9.06
CA GLU A 165 -21.90 3.99 -9.97
C GLU A 165 -20.76 4.93 -9.55
N GLN A 166 -21.07 6.20 -9.23
CA GLN A 166 -20.08 7.15 -8.75
C GLN A 166 -19.42 6.66 -7.45
N ALA A 167 -20.18 6.11 -6.50
CA ALA A 167 -19.65 5.55 -5.27
C ALA A 167 -18.68 4.38 -5.55
N GLY A 168 -19.01 3.54 -6.52
CA GLY A 168 -18.12 2.48 -7.01
C GLY A 168 -16.82 3.04 -7.58
N ASN A 169 -16.91 4.08 -8.42
CA ASN A 169 -15.73 4.71 -9.01
C ASN A 169 -14.85 5.42 -7.97
N ASP A 170 -15.44 6.15 -7.03
CA ASP A 170 -14.73 6.75 -5.89
C ASP A 170 -13.92 5.69 -5.12
N PHE A 171 -14.53 4.53 -4.87
CA PHE A 171 -13.91 3.44 -4.13
C PHE A 171 -12.82 2.74 -4.94
N PHE A 172 -13.15 2.19 -6.12
CA PHE A 172 -12.26 1.33 -6.90
C PHE A 172 -11.17 2.10 -7.66
N ILE A 173 -11.41 3.35 -8.05
CA ILE A 173 -10.44 4.15 -8.81
C ILE A 173 -9.55 4.95 -7.86
N LEU A 174 -10.15 5.75 -6.96
CA LEU A 174 -9.40 6.68 -6.11
C LEU A 174 -9.04 6.06 -4.75
N GLY A 175 -10.01 5.48 -4.03
CA GLY A 175 -9.77 4.87 -2.72
C GLY A 175 -8.72 3.77 -2.77
N GLU A 176 -8.88 2.83 -3.69
CA GLU A 176 -7.95 1.72 -3.87
C GLU A 176 -6.57 2.16 -4.40
N LEU A 177 -6.48 3.22 -5.21
CA LEU A 177 -5.19 3.82 -5.61
C LEU A 177 -4.44 4.31 -4.37
N LEU A 178 -5.11 5.11 -3.54
CA LEU A 178 -4.52 5.68 -2.33
C LEU A 178 -4.10 4.57 -1.35
N SER A 179 -4.96 3.57 -1.12
CA SER A 179 -4.68 2.44 -0.22
C SER A 179 -3.40 1.69 -0.62
N ASP A 180 -3.21 1.51 -1.92
CA ASP A 180 -2.12 0.75 -2.51
C ASP A 180 -0.80 1.54 -2.46
N TYR A 181 -0.82 2.83 -2.76
CA TYR A 181 0.36 3.68 -2.60
C TYR A 181 0.77 3.90 -1.16
N ILE A 182 -0.17 3.91 -0.20
CA ILE A 182 0.16 3.87 1.22
C ILE A 182 0.96 2.61 1.56
N ARG A 183 0.55 1.43 1.06
CA ARG A 183 1.28 0.17 1.28
C ARG A 183 2.67 0.19 0.62
N LEU A 184 2.78 0.74 -0.58
CA LEU A 184 4.06 0.87 -1.27
C LEU A 184 5.01 1.81 -0.53
N LEU A 185 4.53 2.95 -0.02
CA LEU A 185 5.34 3.85 0.81
C LEU A 185 5.79 3.18 2.11
N SER A 186 4.93 2.38 2.75
CA SER A 186 5.33 1.57 3.90
C SER A 186 6.42 0.55 3.53
N ALA A 187 6.37 -0.05 2.34
CA ALA A 187 7.42 -0.95 1.84
C ALA A 187 8.73 -0.21 1.55
N VAL A 188 8.65 1.01 1.00
CA VAL A 188 9.81 1.89 0.82
C VAL A 188 10.46 2.18 2.17
N ARG A 189 9.71 2.58 3.21
CA ARG A 189 10.24 2.77 4.57
C ARG A 189 10.93 1.52 5.11
N GLY A 190 10.33 0.34 4.89
CA GLY A 190 10.95 -0.93 5.25
C GLY A 190 12.32 -1.18 4.61
N SER A 191 12.58 -0.60 3.42
CA SER A 191 13.89 -0.67 2.78
C SER A 191 14.93 0.24 3.46
N PHE A 192 14.53 1.42 3.96
CA PHE A 192 15.38 2.28 4.80
C PHE A 192 15.71 1.61 6.13
N ASP A 193 14.73 0.96 6.77
CA ASP A 193 14.96 0.18 8.00
C ASP A 193 15.96 -0.96 7.77
N GLN A 194 15.86 -1.64 6.63
CA GLN A 194 16.81 -2.70 6.28
C GLN A 194 18.22 -2.15 6.07
N ARG A 195 18.36 -1.00 5.41
CA ARG A 195 19.64 -0.29 5.27
C ARG A 195 20.23 0.06 6.64
N MET A 196 19.42 0.62 7.55
CA MET A 196 19.82 0.96 8.91
C MET A 196 20.32 -0.27 9.69
N LYS A 197 19.63 -1.41 9.59
CA LYS A 197 20.06 -2.67 10.22
C LYS A 197 21.41 -3.16 9.68
N THR A 198 21.64 -3.05 8.37
CA THR A 198 22.92 -3.45 7.79
C THR A 198 24.06 -2.51 8.16
N TRP A 199 23.80 -1.21 8.28
CA TRP A 199 24.76 -0.26 8.84
C TRP A 199 25.12 -0.60 10.27
N GLN A 200 24.12 -0.85 11.12
CA GLN A 200 24.35 -1.20 12.52
C GLN A 200 25.20 -2.47 12.65
N ARG A 201 24.92 -3.50 11.83
CA ARG A 201 25.71 -4.73 11.78
C ARG A 201 27.18 -4.47 11.39
N TRP A 202 27.41 -3.57 10.45
CA TRP A 202 28.76 -3.16 10.05
C TRP A 202 29.49 -2.43 11.19
N GLN A 203 28.84 -1.46 11.82
CA GLN A 203 29.40 -0.71 12.96
C GLN A 203 29.70 -1.60 14.16
N ASP A 204 28.81 -2.53 14.49
CA ASP A 204 29.03 -3.50 15.56
C ASP A 204 30.27 -4.36 15.29
N ALA A 205 30.44 -4.83 14.05
CA ALA A 205 31.64 -5.57 13.65
C ALA A 205 32.91 -4.71 13.73
N GLN A 206 32.84 -3.43 13.34
CA GLN A 206 33.95 -2.49 13.42
C GLN A 206 34.37 -2.25 14.88
N ASN A 207 33.41 -2.10 15.78
CA ASN A 207 33.66 -1.98 17.23
C ASN A 207 34.29 -3.25 17.82
N ILE A 208 33.87 -4.44 17.35
CA ILE A 208 34.48 -5.71 17.79
C ILE A 208 35.92 -5.80 17.29
N LEU A 209 36.19 -5.48 16.02
CA LEU A 209 37.53 -5.44 15.46
C LEU A 209 38.44 -4.49 16.24
N GLN A 210 37.95 -3.30 16.59
CA GLN A 210 38.69 -2.33 17.40
C GLN A 210 39.09 -2.92 18.76
N LYS A 211 38.16 -3.57 19.47
CA LYS A 211 38.45 -4.26 20.75
C LYS A 211 39.47 -5.39 20.59
N LYS A 212 39.45 -6.11 19.46
CA LYS A 212 40.44 -7.16 19.16
C LYS A 212 41.84 -6.57 18.95
N ARG A 213 41.95 -5.46 18.21
CA ARG A 213 43.22 -4.71 18.03
C ARG A 213 43.77 -4.17 19.36
N GLU A 214 42.90 -3.63 20.23
CA GLU A 214 43.29 -3.19 21.58
C GLU A 214 43.79 -4.35 22.45
N ASN A 215 43.19 -5.53 22.32
CA ASN A 215 43.63 -6.72 23.05
C ASN A 215 44.99 -7.22 22.54
N GLU A 216 45.24 -7.22 21.23
CA GLU A 216 46.56 -7.53 20.67
C GLU A 216 47.62 -6.56 21.21
N ALA A 217 47.35 -5.25 21.22
CA ALA A 217 48.27 -4.25 21.76
C ALA A 217 48.61 -4.50 23.24
N LYS A 218 47.61 -4.92 24.05
CA LYS A 218 47.83 -5.32 25.45
C LYS A 218 48.69 -6.58 25.58
N LEU A 219 48.49 -7.58 24.72
CA LEU A 219 49.28 -8.82 24.70
C LEU A 219 50.74 -8.56 24.29
N LEU A 220 50.96 -7.66 23.33
CA LEU A 220 52.28 -7.18 22.93
C LEU A 220 53.00 -6.52 24.11
N TRP A 221 52.31 -5.61 24.80
CA TRP A 221 52.88 -4.93 25.96
C TRP A 221 53.17 -5.86 27.14
N ALA A 222 52.33 -6.88 27.35
CA ALA A 222 52.50 -7.90 28.40
C ALA A 222 53.51 -9.02 28.04
N ASN A 223 54.16 -8.96 26.86
CA ASN A 223 55.14 -9.93 26.36
C ASN A 223 54.66 -11.40 26.42
N LYS A 224 53.45 -11.69 25.91
CA LYS A 224 52.86 -13.04 25.84
C LYS A 224 52.79 -13.57 24.39
N PRO A 225 53.90 -14.05 23.82
CA PRO A 225 53.98 -14.42 22.40
C PRO A 225 53.06 -15.59 22.02
N ASP A 226 52.83 -16.54 22.93
CA ASP A 226 52.02 -17.75 22.66
C ASP A 226 50.56 -17.44 22.31
N LYS A 227 50.03 -16.29 22.78
CA LYS A 227 48.65 -15.84 22.50
C LYS A 227 48.57 -14.80 21.40
N LEU A 228 49.72 -14.30 20.93
CA LEU A 228 49.77 -13.22 19.96
C LEU A 228 49.37 -13.69 18.56
N GLN A 229 49.77 -14.89 18.16
CA GLN A 229 49.39 -15.45 16.87
C GLN A 229 47.87 -15.62 16.77
N GLN A 230 47.24 -16.19 17.80
CA GLN A 230 45.79 -16.32 17.86
C GLN A 230 45.07 -14.96 17.77
N ALA A 231 45.57 -13.93 18.47
CA ALA A 231 44.99 -12.59 18.41
C ALA A 231 45.08 -11.99 16.99
N LYS A 232 46.20 -12.21 16.28
CA LYS A 232 46.38 -11.79 14.88
C LYS A 232 45.43 -12.51 13.93
N ASP A 233 45.26 -13.81 14.10
CA ASP A 233 44.34 -14.61 13.28
C ASP A 233 42.88 -14.16 13.50
N GLU A 234 42.48 -13.90 14.75
CA GLU A 234 41.17 -13.33 15.08
C GLU A 234 40.96 -11.94 14.47
N ILE A 235 41.99 -11.08 14.49
CA ILE A 235 41.93 -9.76 13.86
C ILE A 235 41.73 -9.91 12.36
N ALA A 236 42.46 -10.79 11.68
CA ALA A 236 42.32 -11.02 10.25
C ALA A 236 40.91 -11.51 9.87
N GLU A 237 40.32 -12.40 10.68
CA GLU A 237 38.94 -12.87 10.49
C GLU A 237 37.93 -11.72 10.63
N TRP A 238 38.06 -10.90 11.67
CA TRP A 238 37.15 -9.77 11.91
C TRP A 238 37.33 -8.65 10.89
N ASP A 239 38.55 -8.43 10.38
CA ASP A 239 38.84 -7.47 9.32
C ASP A 239 38.13 -7.87 8.01
N SER A 240 38.16 -9.17 7.68
CA SER A 240 37.40 -9.74 6.55
C SER A 240 35.88 -9.57 6.74
N LYS A 241 35.35 -9.81 7.95
CA LYS A 241 33.92 -9.62 8.27
C LYS A 241 33.49 -8.16 8.17
N VAL A 242 34.29 -7.21 8.69
CA VAL A 242 34.01 -5.77 8.57
C VAL A 242 33.98 -5.37 7.10
N SER A 243 34.97 -5.80 6.33
CA SER A 243 35.03 -5.54 4.88
C SER A 243 33.83 -6.13 4.13
N GLN A 244 33.33 -7.30 4.54
CA GLN A 244 32.12 -7.89 3.95
C GLN A 244 30.88 -7.06 4.28
N TYR A 245 30.67 -6.68 5.54
CA TYR A 245 29.48 -5.92 5.95
C TYR A 245 29.46 -4.50 5.38
N GLU A 246 30.63 -3.90 5.20
CA GLU A 246 30.77 -2.63 4.49
C GLU A 246 30.26 -2.75 3.04
N ARG A 247 30.76 -3.74 2.29
CA ARG A 247 30.30 -4.00 0.91
C ARG A 247 28.80 -4.30 0.83
N ASP A 248 28.27 -5.06 1.79
CA ASP A 248 26.84 -5.36 1.85
C ASP A 248 26.01 -4.08 2.10
N PHE A 249 26.46 -3.21 3.01
CA PHE A 249 25.83 -1.92 3.28
C PHE A 249 25.87 -0.98 2.07
N GLU A 250 27.01 -0.88 1.38
CA GLU A 250 27.14 -0.08 0.16
C GLU A 250 26.22 -0.58 -0.95
N ARG A 251 26.18 -1.90 -1.18
CA ARG A 251 25.31 -2.52 -2.18
C ARG A 251 23.83 -2.27 -1.88
N ILE A 252 23.41 -2.44 -0.62
CA ILE A 252 22.03 -2.19 -0.20
C ILE A 252 21.70 -0.70 -0.36
N SER A 253 22.59 0.20 0.06
CA SER A 253 22.40 1.64 -0.08
C SER A 253 22.21 2.05 -1.55
N ALA A 254 23.10 1.57 -2.44
CA ALA A 254 22.99 1.83 -3.87
C ALA A 254 21.67 1.29 -4.47
N THR A 255 21.24 0.11 -4.03
CA THR A 255 19.99 -0.52 -4.46
C THR A 255 18.77 0.27 -3.99
N VAL A 256 18.71 0.62 -2.70
CA VAL A 256 17.62 1.42 -2.13
C VAL A 256 17.49 2.75 -2.86
N ARG A 257 18.61 3.46 -3.06
CA ARG A 257 18.61 4.75 -3.78
C ARG A 257 18.06 4.61 -5.20
N LYS A 258 18.55 3.60 -5.93
CA LYS A 258 18.08 3.32 -7.30
C LYS A 258 16.58 3.00 -7.34
N GLU A 259 16.11 2.15 -6.43
CA GLU A 259 14.71 1.71 -6.43
C GLU A 259 13.74 2.78 -5.93
N VAL A 260 14.14 3.62 -4.97
CA VAL A 260 13.34 4.79 -4.57
C VAL A 260 13.16 5.73 -5.76
N LEU A 261 14.24 6.10 -6.46
CA LEU A 261 14.13 6.98 -7.63
C LEU A 261 13.26 6.38 -8.75
N ARG A 262 13.34 5.06 -8.98
CA ARG A 262 12.46 4.36 -9.92
C ARG A 262 11.01 4.41 -9.46
N PHE A 263 10.76 4.08 -8.19
CA PHE A 263 9.43 4.09 -7.58
C PHE A 263 8.76 5.45 -7.74
N GLU A 264 9.48 6.55 -7.48
CA GLU A 264 8.91 7.90 -7.60
C GLU A 264 8.47 8.25 -9.02
N LYS A 265 9.29 7.87 -10.01
CA LYS A 265 8.97 8.09 -11.42
C LYS A 265 7.71 7.33 -11.83
N GLU A 266 7.61 6.05 -11.44
CA GLU A 266 6.44 5.23 -11.74
C GLU A 266 5.21 5.70 -10.96
N LYS A 267 5.35 6.03 -9.68
CA LYS A 267 4.30 6.61 -8.82
C LYS A 267 3.70 7.84 -9.48
N ASN A 268 4.53 8.81 -9.88
CA ASN A 268 4.05 10.07 -10.45
C ASN A 268 3.30 9.85 -11.77
N LYS A 269 3.78 8.92 -12.61
CA LYS A 269 3.12 8.56 -13.87
C LYS A 269 1.77 7.89 -13.62
N ASP A 270 1.72 6.91 -12.74
CA ASP A 270 0.52 6.14 -12.42
C ASP A 270 -0.54 7.01 -11.72
N PHE A 271 -0.15 7.79 -10.71
CA PHE A 271 -1.05 8.76 -10.06
C PHE A 271 -1.66 9.72 -11.06
N LYS A 272 -0.85 10.30 -11.96
CA LYS A 272 -1.37 11.20 -13.01
C LYS A 272 -2.40 10.50 -13.88
N SER A 273 -2.08 9.31 -14.39
CA SER A 273 -2.97 8.55 -15.27
C SER A 273 -4.29 8.21 -14.57
N GLN A 274 -4.21 7.74 -13.32
CA GLN A 274 -5.38 7.30 -12.57
C GLN A 274 -6.25 8.47 -12.10
N LEU A 275 -5.65 9.61 -11.73
CA LEU A 275 -6.38 10.83 -11.38
C LEU A 275 -7.11 11.41 -12.60
N VAL A 276 -6.48 11.42 -13.78
CA VAL A 276 -7.17 11.85 -15.01
C VAL A 276 -8.39 10.96 -15.27
N LYS A 277 -8.21 9.64 -15.22
CA LYS A 277 -9.31 8.68 -15.38
C LYS A 277 -10.44 8.91 -14.36
N TYR A 278 -10.10 9.17 -13.10
CA TYR A 278 -11.09 9.47 -12.06
C TYR A 278 -11.88 10.74 -12.37
N LEU A 279 -11.19 11.83 -12.75
CA LEU A 279 -11.83 13.12 -13.06
C LEU A 279 -12.71 13.03 -14.31
N GLU A 280 -12.28 12.30 -15.34
CA GLU A 280 -13.09 12.05 -16.54
C GLU A 280 -14.37 11.28 -16.21
N THR A 281 -14.25 10.24 -15.36
CA THR A 281 -15.39 9.44 -14.91
C THR A 281 -16.37 10.28 -14.09
N LEU A 282 -15.86 11.09 -13.15
CA LEU A 282 -16.64 12.01 -12.34
C LEU A 282 -17.39 13.04 -13.21
N LEU A 283 -16.70 13.63 -14.19
CA LEU A 283 -17.32 14.59 -15.11
C LEU A 283 -18.42 13.93 -15.94
N HIS A 284 -18.17 12.73 -16.46
CA HIS A 284 -19.13 12.01 -17.27
C HIS A 284 -20.41 11.69 -16.50
N LEU A 285 -20.30 11.18 -15.27
CA LEU A 285 -21.46 10.89 -14.43
C LEU A 285 -22.22 12.16 -14.03
N GLN A 286 -21.51 13.25 -13.72
CA GLN A 286 -22.16 14.54 -13.44
C GLN A 286 -22.94 15.10 -14.64
N GLN A 287 -22.44 14.91 -15.86
CA GLN A 287 -23.15 15.28 -17.09
C GLN A 287 -24.42 14.44 -17.26
N GLN A 288 -24.37 13.12 -16.99
CA GLN A 288 -25.55 12.27 -17.07
C GLN A 288 -26.65 12.68 -16.07
N VAL A 289 -26.29 12.99 -14.82
CA VAL A 289 -27.23 13.52 -13.81
C VAL A 289 -27.89 14.80 -14.32
N SER A 290 -27.09 15.72 -14.85
CA SER A 290 -27.57 17.01 -15.36
C SER A 290 -28.50 16.83 -16.57
N CYS A 291 -28.17 15.94 -17.50
CA CYS A 291 -29.04 15.59 -18.63
C CYS A 291 -30.35 14.95 -18.19
N ALA A 292 -30.33 14.08 -17.17
CA ALA A 292 -31.52 13.44 -16.63
C ALA A 292 -32.48 14.49 -16.06
N LEU A 293 -31.96 15.41 -15.23
CA LEU A 293 -32.73 16.51 -14.63
C LEU A 293 -33.34 17.43 -15.70
N LEU A 294 -32.54 17.89 -16.68
CA LEU A 294 -33.00 18.78 -17.74
C LEU A 294 -34.12 18.15 -18.59
N ARG A 295 -34.02 16.86 -18.91
CA ARG A 295 -35.06 16.15 -19.67
C ARG A 295 -36.39 16.09 -18.92
N CYS A 296 -36.36 15.98 -17.60
CA CYS A 296 -37.57 16.03 -16.79
C CYS A 296 -38.17 17.43 -16.79
N THR A 297 -37.36 18.47 -16.61
CA THR A 297 -37.86 19.86 -16.59
C THR A 297 -38.49 20.27 -17.93
N ILE A 298 -37.88 19.88 -19.06
CA ILE A 298 -38.41 20.20 -20.40
C ILE A 298 -39.70 19.45 -20.71
N ARG A 299 -39.89 18.23 -20.21
CA ARG A 299 -41.13 17.45 -20.40
C ARG A 299 -42.30 17.94 -19.56
N SER A 300 -42.02 18.73 -18.51
CA SER A 300 -43.04 19.30 -17.62
C SER A 300 -43.61 20.64 -18.10
N VAL A 301 -43.06 21.23 -19.17
CA VAL A 301 -43.52 22.46 -19.84
C VAL A 301 -44.26 22.10 -21.12
#